data_AF-A0A929J2J7-F1
#
_entry.id   AF-A0A929J2J7-F1
#
_cell.length_a   1.000
_cell.length_b   1.000
_cell.length_c   1.000
_cell.angle_alpha   90.00
_cell.angle_beta   90.00
_cell.angle_gamma   90.00
#
_symmetry.space_group_name_H-M   'P 1'
#
loop_
_entity.id
_entity.type
_entity.pdbx_description
1 polymer ?
#
loop_
_entity_poly.entity_id
_entity_poly.type
_entity_poly.pdbx_seq_one_letter_code
_entity_poly.pdbx_strand_id
1 'polypeptide(L)'
;MKRLITTLILLLPSIGFASGGVALQHVNNDLTDNASLKAGAQLFVDYCSGCHSADYVRFQRVGKDIGISDEELLKDFMFTADKVGETMSIAMDQADSKKWFGVTPPDLSVISRSRGTDWLYTYLMT
;
A
#
# COMPACT_ATOMS: atom_id res chain seq x y z
N MET A 1 -34.08 -35.54 26.08
CA MET A 1 -32.61 -35.59 25.90
C MET A 1 -32.17 -35.33 24.46
N LYS A 2 -32.63 -36.07 23.44
CA LYS A 2 -32.24 -35.83 22.03
C LYS A 2 -32.49 -34.38 21.55
N ARG A 3 -33.67 -33.80 21.85
CA ARG A 3 -34.00 -32.41 21.46
C ARG A 3 -33.07 -31.37 22.10
N LEU A 4 -32.68 -31.55 23.36
CA LEU A 4 -31.73 -30.67 24.06
C LEU A 4 -30.33 -30.74 23.44
N ILE A 5 -29.88 -31.94 23.06
CA ILE A 5 -28.60 -32.15 22.38
C ILE A 5 -28.61 -31.49 20.99
N THR A 6 -29.71 -31.63 20.23
CA THR A 6 -29.86 -30.99 18.92
C THR A 6 -29.84 -29.46 19.01
N THR A 7 -30.53 -28.88 20.00
CA THR A 7 -30.50 -27.42 20.23
C THR A 7 -29.11 -26.93 20.62
N LEU A 8 -28.38 -27.69 21.44
CA LEU A 8 -27.02 -27.32 21.87
C LEU A 8 -26.02 -27.35 20.69
N ILE A 9 -26.14 -28.33 19.79
CA ILE A 9 -25.30 -28.45 18.59
C ILE A 9 -25.57 -27.31 17.58
N LEU A 10 -26.83 -26.86 17.46
CA LEU A 10 -27.19 -25.73 16.61
C LEU A 10 -26.65 -24.37 17.11
N LEU A 11 -26.33 -24.27 18.40
CA LEU A 11 -25.78 -23.05 19.02
C LEU A 11 -24.24 -23.01 19.01
N LEU A 12 -23.55 -24.12 18.72
CA LEU A 12 -22.08 -24.19 18.61
C LEU A 12 -21.43 -23.19 17.62
N PRO A 13 -22.02 -22.85 16.45
CA PRO A 13 -21.41 -21.89 15.52
C PRO A 13 -21.49 -20.43 16.00
N SER A 14 -22.16 -20.16 17.12
CA SER A 14 -22.28 -18.80 17.69
C SER A 14 -21.00 -18.30 18.35
N ILE A 15 -20.01 -19.18 18.55
CA ILE A 15 -18.71 -18.85 19.16
C ILE A 15 -17.68 -18.58 18.05
N GLY A 16 -18.04 -17.69 17.12
CA GLY A 16 -17.08 -17.10 16.20
C GLY A 16 -16.42 -15.91 16.88
N PHE A 17 -15.17 -16.04 17.32
CA PHE A 17 -14.35 -14.88 17.61
C PHE A 17 -14.08 -14.18 16.28
N ALA A 18 -14.82 -13.11 15.97
CA ALA A 18 -14.38 -12.19 14.95
C ALA A 18 -12.98 -11.72 15.35
N SER A 19 -12.01 -11.78 14.44
CA SER A 19 -10.73 -11.10 14.64
C SER A 19 -11.07 -9.62 14.87
N GLY A 20 -11.01 -9.18 16.14
CA GLY A 20 -11.27 -7.79 16.50
C GLY A 20 -10.33 -6.90 15.71
N GLY A 21 -10.81 -5.72 15.30
CA GLY A 21 -9.97 -4.75 14.60
C GLY A 21 -8.66 -4.52 15.37
N VAL A 22 -7.54 -4.60 14.66
CA VAL A 22 -6.23 -4.29 15.24
C VAL A 22 -6.24 -2.83 15.67
N ALA A 23 -5.83 -2.55 16.90
CA ALA A 23 -5.67 -1.18 17.36
C ALA A 23 -4.62 -0.48 16.49
N LEU A 24 -5.04 0.56 15.77
CA LEU A 24 -4.15 1.29 14.88
C LEU A 24 -3.21 2.17 15.69
N GLN A 25 -1.92 2.11 15.35
CA GLN A 25 -0.93 3.04 15.84
C GLN A 25 -1.11 4.37 15.09
N HIS A 26 -1.23 5.46 15.85
CA HIS A 26 -1.36 6.79 15.28
C HIS A 26 -0.03 7.26 14.69
N VAL A 27 -0.06 7.78 13.47
CA VAL A 27 1.10 8.39 12.81
C VAL A 27 0.85 9.87 12.56
N ASN A 28 1.81 10.70 12.95
CA ASN A 28 1.78 12.13 12.64
C ASN A 28 2.54 12.36 11.33
N ASN A 29 1.82 12.81 10.30
CA ASN A 29 2.39 13.09 8.98
C ASN A 29 2.46 14.61 8.77
N ASP A 30 3.67 15.14 8.58
CA ASP A 30 3.88 16.52 8.16
C ASP A 30 4.05 16.57 6.63
N LEU A 31 3.05 17.07 5.93
CA LEU A 31 3.07 17.20 4.47
C LEU A 31 3.89 18.41 3.98
N THR A 32 4.49 19.18 4.89
CA THR A 32 5.37 20.30 4.57
C THR A 32 6.86 19.96 4.75
N ASP A 33 7.16 18.82 5.38
CA ASP A 33 8.51 18.30 5.52
C ASP A 33 8.97 17.60 4.23
N ASN A 34 9.48 18.40 3.29
CA ASN A 34 9.99 17.89 2.02
C ASN A 34 11.14 16.88 2.19
N ALA A 35 11.94 16.95 3.26
CA ALA A 35 13.01 15.98 3.48
C ALA A 35 12.42 14.59 3.80
N SER A 36 11.43 14.55 4.70
CA SER A 36 10.66 13.34 4.98
C SER A 36 9.94 12.79 3.75
N LEU A 37 9.28 13.66 2.98
CA LEU A 37 8.57 13.25 1.76
C LEU A 37 9.53 12.71 0.68
N LYS A 38 10.71 13.32 0.51
CA LYS A 38 11.75 12.80 -0.39
C LYS A 38 12.24 11.41 0.04
N ALA A 39 12.49 11.23 1.34
CA ALA A 39 12.88 9.92 1.87
C ALA A 39 11.79 8.85 1.66
N GLY A 40 10.52 9.21 1.87
CA GLY A 40 9.39 8.33 1.59
C GLY A 40 9.24 7.98 0.10
N ALA A 41 9.45 8.95 -0.80
CA ALA A 41 9.46 8.72 -2.24
C ALA A 41 10.59 7.76 -2.66
N GLN A 42 11.80 7.92 -2.09
CA GLN A 42 12.92 7.02 -2.35
C GLN A 42 12.62 5.60 -1.87
N LEU A 43 12.10 5.44 -0.65
CA LEU A 43 11.72 4.13 -0.12
C LEU A 43 10.66 3.44 -0.99
N PHE A 44 9.69 4.20 -1.50
CA PHE A 44 8.68 3.66 -2.39
C PHE A 44 9.29 3.11 -3.69
N VAL A 45 10.14 3.90 -4.36
CA VAL A 45 10.74 3.46 -5.64
C VAL A 45 11.71 2.30 -5.43
N ASP A 46 12.49 2.29 -4.35
CA ASP A 46 13.50 1.27 -4.08
C ASP A 46 12.89 -0.09 -3.67
N TYR A 47 11.82 -0.07 -2.87
CA TYR A 47 11.30 -1.29 -2.23
C TYR A 47 9.88 -1.65 -2.63
N CYS A 48 9.01 -0.67 -2.85
CA CYS A 48 7.59 -0.92 -3.09
C CYS A 48 7.31 -1.12 -4.59
N SER A 49 7.96 -0.33 -5.45
CA SER A 49 7.71 -0.31 -6.90
C SER A 49 8.08 -1.61 -7.63
N GLY A 50 8.81 -2.52 -6.98
CA GLY A 50 9.04 -3.86 -7.53
C GLY A 50 7.78 -4.72 -7.61
N CYS A 51 6.77 -4.44 -6.77
CA CYS A 51 5.52 -5.20 -6.72
C CYS A 51 4.26 -4.33 -6.82
N HIS A 52 4.33 -3.07 -6.40
CA HIS A 52 3.17 -2.19 -6.31
C HIS A 52 3.29 -1.02 -7.28
N SER A 53 2.23 -0.78 -8.04
CA SER A 53 2.09 0.42 -8.86
C SER A 53 1.57 1.62 -8.05
N ALA A 54 1.76 2.81 -8.60
CA ALA A 54 0.97 3.99 -8.30
C ALA A 54 0.56 4.65 -9.63
N ASP A 55 -0.32 3.97 -10.36
CA ASP A 55 -0.70 4.30 -11.75
C ASP A 55 -1.42 5.65 -11.90
N TYR A 56 -1.95 6.22 -10.83
CA TYR A 56 -2.55 7.56 -10.84
C TYR A 56 -1.57 8.67 -10.42
N VAL A 57 -0.30 8.34 -10.17
CA VAL A 57 0.74 9.27 -9.72
C VAL A 57 1.83 9.38 -10.80
N ARG A 58 2.12 10.62 -11.22
CA ARG A 58 3.20 10.92 -12.19
C ARG A 58 4.48 11.33 -11.47
N PHE A 59 5.64 10.86 -11.94
CA PHE A 59 6.94 11.19 -11.36
C PHE A 59 7.17 12.70 -11.28
N GLN A 60 6.93 13.42 -12.38
CA GLN A 60 7.09 14.88 -12.44
C GLN A 60 6.25 15.61 -11.39
N ARG A 61 5.05 15.11 -11.08
CA ARG A 61 4.19 15.76 -10.09
C ARG A 61 4.77 15.59 -8.69
N VAL A 62 5.22 14.39 -8.35
CA VAL A 62 5.88 14.10 -7.07
C VAL A 62 7.13 14.96 -6.92
N GLY A 63 8.00 14.98 -7.92
CA GLY A 63 9.23 15.76 -7.84
C GLY A 63 8.97 17.26 -7.70
N LYS A 64 8.00 17.82 -8.45
CA LYS A 64 7.61 19.22 -8.30
C LYS A 64 7.08 19.55 -6.90
N ASP A 65 6.25 18.68 -6.32
CA ASP A 65 5.62 18.93 -5.03
C ASP A 65 6.64 18.89 -3.88
N ILE A 66 7.74 18.12 -4.01
CA ILE A 66 8.73 17.93 -2.94
C ILE A 66 10.13 18.47 -3.27
N GLY A 67 10.27 19.22 -4.37
CA GLY A 67 11.50 19.90 -4.76
C GLY A 67 12.62 18.99 -5.28
N ILE A 68 12.27 17.97 -6.05
CA ILE A 68 13.20 17.13 -6.83
C ILE A 68 13.20 17.63 -8.28
N SER A 69 14.38 17.82 -8.86
CA SER A 69 14.50 18.22 -10.27
C SER A 69 14.15 17.06 -11.21
N ASP A 70 13.78 17.36 -12.46
CA ASP A 70 13.52 16.33 -13.47
C ASP A 70 14.77 15.46 -13.74
N GLU A 71 15.97 16.04 -13.63
CA GLU A 71 17.25 15.33 -13.75
C GLU A 71 17.47 14.35 -12.59
N GLU A 72 17.19 14.77 -11.35
CA GLU A 72 17.29 13.92 -10.16
C GLU A 72 16.25 12.80 -10.20
N LEU A 73 15.01 13.08 -10.65
CA LEU A 73 13.98 12.05 -10.86
C LEU A 73 14.45 10.96 -11.82
N LEU A 74 14.96 11.35 -13.00
CA LEU A 74 15.42 10.41 -14.02
C LEU A 74 16.60 9.57 -13.53
N LYS A 75 17.49 10.16 -12.72
CA LYS A 75 18.70 9.49 -12.24
C LYS A 75 18.43 8.53 -11.07
N ASP A 76 17.62 8.96 -10.10
CA ASP A 76 17.57 8.33 -8.78
C ASP A 76 16.19 7.71 -8.42
N PHE A 77 15.12 8.06 -9.13
CA PHE A 77 13.76 7.64 -8.78
C PHE A 77 13.07 6.81 -9.87
N MET A 78 13.49 6.93 -11.13
CA MET A 78 12.79 6.34 -12.27
C MET A 78 13.53 5.11 -12.81
N PHE A 79 13.33 3.95 -12.15
CA PHE A 79 13.88 2.67 -12.63
C PHE A 79 12.98 1.96 -13.64
N THR A 80 11.70 2.35 -13.72
CA THR A 80 10.67 1.68 -14.54
C THR A 80 10.02 2.59 -15.59
N ALA A 81 10.55 3.79 -15.81
CA ALA A 81 9.99 4.79 -16.72
C ALA A 81 11.09 5.58 -17.44
N ASP A 82 10.79 6.07 -18.65
CA ASP A 82 11.77 6.79 -19.49
C ASP A 82 11.56 8.31 -19.45
N LYS A 83 10.35 8.77 -19.14
CA LYS A 83 9.95 10.19 -19.17
C LYS A 83 9.28 10.58 -17.87
N VAL A 84 9.67 11.73 -17.32
CA VAL A 84 9.14 12.24 -16.03
C VAL A 84 7.61 12.39 -16.02
N GLY A 85 7.00 12.57 -17.18
CA GLY A 85 5.55 12.65 -17.33
C GLY A 85 4.81 11.32 -17.14
N GLU A 86 5.51 10.19 -17.13
CA GLU A 86 4.92 8.85 -16.97
C GLU A 86 4.46 8.60 -15.53
N THR A 87 3.57 7.62 -15.40
CA THR A 87 3.06 7.16 -14.11
C THR A 87 3.98 6.11 -13.50
N MET A 88 3.86 5.89 -12.20
CA MET A 88 4.65 4.88 -11.49
C MET A 88 4.08 3.47 -11.71
N SER A 89 4.12 3.02 -12.97
CA SER A 89 3.70 1.68 -13.37
C SER A 89 4.82 0.65 -13.17
N ILE A 90 4.44 -0.62 -13.13
CA ILE A 90 5.35 -1.75 -12.91
C ILE A 90 5.22 -2.76 -14.05
N ALA A 91 6.27 -3.52 -14.31
CA ALA A 91 6.30 -4.53 -15.38
C ALA A 91 5.54 -5.83 -15.04
N MET A 92 5.13 -6.02 -13.78
CA MET A 92 4.54 -7.26 -13.31
C MET A 92 3.11 -7.46 -13.84
N ASP A 93 2.87 -8.62 -14.46
CA ASP A 93 1.54 -9.00 -14.93
C ASP A 93 0.60 -9.44 -13.78
N GLN A 94 -0.70 -9.15 -13.93
CA GLN A 94 -1.69 -9.45 -12.89
C GLN A 94 -1.97 -10.94 -12.73
N ALA A 95 -1.99 -11.70 -13.83
CA ALA A 95 -2.24 -13.14 -13.79
C ALA A 95 -1.04 -13.89 -13.21
N ASP A 96 0.18 -13.48 -13.60
CA ASP A 96 1.41 -14.04 -13.06
C ASP A 96 1.58 -13.71 -11.57
N SER A 97 1.36 -12.46 -11.15
CA SER A 97 1.43 -12.08 -9.73
C SER A 97 0.41 -12.83 -8.88
N LYS A 98 -0.82 -12.99 -9.36
CA LYS A 98 -1.84 -13.79 -8.67
C LYS A 98 -1.43 -15.26 -8.57
N LYS A 99 -0.77 -15.81 -9.59
CA LYS A 99 -0.25 -17.17 -9.58
C LYS A 99 0.91 -17.34 -8.60
N TRP A 100 1.81 -16.36 -8.50
CA TRP A 100 3.00 -16.42 -7.64
C TRP A 100 2.70 -16.10 -6.17
N PHE A 101 1.88 -15.08 -5.91
CA PHE A 101 1.63 -14.56 -4.56
C PHE A 101 0.24 -14.93 -4.01
N GLY A 102 -0.61 -15.58 -4.82
CA GLY A 102 -2.01 -15.87 -4.47
C GLY A 102 -2.95 -14.67 -4.59
N VAL A 103 -2.41 -13.47 -4.77
CA VAL A 103 -3.14 -12.21 -4.95
C VAL A 103 -2.35 -11.29 -5.89
N THR A 104 -3.06 -10.44 -6.62
CA THR A 104 -2.44 -9.34 -7.36
C THR A 104 -2.13 -8.22 -6.38
N PRO A 105 -0.86 -7.80 -6.21
CA PRO A 105 -0.52 -6.67 -5.35
C PRO A 105 -1.34 -5.43 -5.73
N PRO A 106 -1.95 -4.74 -4.76
CA PRO A 106 -2.80 -3.59 -5.03
C PRO A 106 -1.99 -2.39 -5.55
N ASP A 107 -2.63 -1.60 -6.40
CA ASP A 107 -2.18 -0.23 -6.69
C ASP A 107 -2.25 0.65 -5.44
N LEU A 108 -1.19 1.41 -5.18
CA LEU A 108 -1.02 2.20 -3.97
C LEU A 108 -1.32 3.69 -4.15
N SER A 109 -1.77 4.14 -5.34
CA SER A 109 -1.96 5.56 -5.64
C SER A 109 -2.81 6.32 -4.63
N VAL A 110 -3.79 5.63 -4.03
CA VAL A 110 -4.74 6.21 -3.06
C VAL A 110 -4.87 5.39 -1.79
N ILE A 111 -3.89 4.51 -1.49
CA ILE A 111 -4.01 3.57 -0.37
C ILE A 111 -4.19 4.30 0.97
N SER A 112 -3.41 5.36 1.21
CA SER A 112 -3.48 6.18 2.42
C SER A 112 -4.83 6.90 2.59
N ARG A 113 -5.52 7.23 1.49
CA ARG A 113 -6.86 7.83 1.52
C ARG A 113 -7.95 6.78 1.74
N SER A 114 -7.83 5.63 1.09
CA SER A 114 -8.84 4.57 1.15
C SER A 114 -8.87 3.82 2.49
N ARG A 115 -7.72 3.72 3.16
CA ARG A 115 -7.57 2.99 4.43
C ARG A 115 -7.18 3.87 5.63
N GLY A 116 -6.65 5.06 5.38
CA GLY A 116 -6.10 5.94 6.42
C GLY A 116 -4.60 5.76 6.61
N THR A 117 -3.92 6.82 7.06
CA THR A 117 -2.47 6.81 7.34
C THR A 117 -2.11 5.93 8.52
N ASP A 118 -2.92 5.94 9.58
CA ASP A 118 -2.73 5.10 10.77
C ASP A 118 -2.83 3.61 10.43
N TRP A 119 -3.72 3.25 9.49
CA TRP A 119 -3.80 1.89 8.98
C TRP A 119 -2.54 1.51 8.22
N LEU A 120 -2.07 2.36 7.30
CA LEU A 120 -0.89 2.08 6.49
C LEU A 120 0.36 1.96 7.36
N TYR A 121 0.53 2.86 8.34
CA TYR A 121 1.63 2.81 9.29
C TYR A 121 1.58 1.52 10.12
N THR A 122 0.42 1.19 10.70
CA THR A 122 0.26 -0.04 11.47
C THR A 122 0.57 -1.27 10.62
N TYR A 123 0.08 -1.31 9.38
CA TYR A 123 0.30 -2.43 8.44
C TYR A 123 1.79 -2.67 8.14
N LEU A 124 2.61 -1.61 8.06
CA LEU A 124 4.05 -1.73 7.80
C LEU A 124 4.84 -2.13 9.06
N MET A 125 4.27 -1.93 10.24
CA MET A 125 4.94 -2.19 11.53
C MET A 125 4.59 -3.55 12.15
N THR A 126 3.64 -4.29 11.56
CA THR A 126 3.15 -5.59 12.03
C THR A 126 3.46 -6.70 11.06
#